data_AF-A0A6H9KVT7-F1
#
_entry.id   AF-A0A6H9KVT7-F1
#
_cell.length_a   1.000
_cell.length_b   1.000
_cell.length_c   1.000
_cell.angle_alpha   90.00
_cell.angle_beta   90.00
_cell.angle_gamma   90.00
#
_symmetry.space_group_name_H-M   'P 1'
#
loop_
_entity.id
_entity.type
_entity.pdbx_description
1 polymer ?
#
loop_
_entity_poly.entity_id
_entity_poly.type
_entity_poly.pdbx_seq_one_letter_code
_entity_poly.pdbx_strand_id
1 'polypeptide(L)'
;MQNPKIQAAFKKAFTLYEGKETPHRSCGICLAETFNLETKPYQSLRKGGITGEGQCGAIKAGELVLGEIFGDPSPTGKVTQKLQKAILRFNELYKQELDFGNSESIICNSLTGQFAEFHSTERHSFCTNLASGVAKIIAQILDEFGEDFEIKPIK
;
A
#
# COMPACT_ATOMS: atom_id res chain seq x y z
N MET A 1 8.89 22.36 -2.53
CA MET A 1 7.89 21.82 -3.48
C MET A 1 7.83 20.33 -3.27
N GLN A 2 6.63 19.76 -3.10
CA GLN A 2 6.47 18.33 -2.88
C GLN A 2 6.89 17.57 -4.15
N ASN A 3 7.70 16.52 -4.01
CA ASN A 3 8.23 15.75 -5.15
C ASN A 3 7.05 15.24 -6.02
N PRO A 4 7.01 15.54 -7.34
CA PRO A 4 5.91 15.14 -8.22
C PRO A 4 5.69 13.61 -8.27
N LYS A 5 6.73 12.81 -7.99
CA LYS A 5 6.62 11.35 -7.92
C LYS A 5 5.68 10.88 -6.80
N ILE A 6 5.57 11.64 -5.70
CA ILE A 6 4.66 11.32 -4.58
C ILE A 6 3.20 11.41 -5.04
N GLN A 7 2.85 12.48 -5.76
CA GLN A 7 1.50 12.66 -6.30
C GLN A 7 1.21 11.66 -7.43
N ALA A 8 2.21 11.33 -8.24
CA ALA A 8 2.07 10.30 -9.26
C ALA A 8 1.77 8.92 -8.65
N ALA A 9 2.45 8.54 -7.55
CA ALA A 9 2.20 7.30 -6.84
C ALA A 9 0.77 7.21 -6.30
N PHE A 10 0.30 8.29 -5.64
CA PHE A 10 -1.09 8.38 -5.18
C PHE A 10 -2.08 8.17 -6.35
N LYS A 11 -1.94 8.94 -7.42
CA LYS A 11 -2.87 8.93 -8.56
C LYS A 11 -2.90 7.57 -9.25
N LYS A 12 -1.74 6.94 -9.46
CA LYS A 12 -1.64 5.62 -10.10
C LYS A 12 -2.33 4.56 -9.24
N ALA A 13 -2.02 4.49 -7.94
CA ALA A 13 -2.65 3.54 -7.03
C ALA A 13 -4.18 3.74 -6.94
N PHE A 14 -4.64 5.00 -6.90
CA PHE A 14 -6.06 5.33 -6.95
C PHE A 14 -6.73 4.75 -8.20
N THR A 15 -6.17 5.04 -9.38
CA THR A 15 -6.73 4.60 -10.67
C THR A 15 -6.78 3.08 -10.79
N LEU A 16 -5.70 2.40 -10.37
CA LEU A 16 -5.59 0.94 -10.39
C LEU A 16 -6.58 0.26 -9.42
N TYR A 17 -6.77 0.82 -8.22
CA TYR A 17 -7.71 0.26 -7.24
C TYR A 17 -9.16 0.59 -7.62
N GLU A 18 -9.47 1.81 -8.02
CA GLU A 18 -10.85 2.21 -8.31
C GLU A 18 -11.48 1.34 -9.39
N GLY A 19 -10.68 0.94 -10.39
CA GLY A 19 -11.09 -0.05 -11.37
C GLY A 19 -12.03 0.49 -12.47
N LYS A 20 -12.13 1.82 -12.63
CA LYS A 20 -12.97 2.46 -13.65
C LYS A 20 -12.28 2.59 -15.01
N GLU A 21 -11.02 3.00 -15.02
CA GLU A 21 -10.22 3.17 -16.25
C GLU A 21 -9.46 1.89 -16.63
N THR A 22 -9.17 1.04 -15.64
CA THR A 22 -8.50 -0.25 -15.83
C THR A 22 -9.18 -1.31 -14.97
N PRO A 23 -9.00 -2.63 -15.23
CA PRO A 23 -9.60 -3.64 -14.37
C PRO A 23 -9.11 -3.50 -12.92
N HIS A 24 -10.00 -3.65 -11.95
CA HIS A 24 -9.68 -3.50 -10.52
C HIS A 24 -8.43 -4.31 -10.10
N ARG A 25 -7.41 -3.61 -9.60
CA ARG A 25 -6.24 -4.19 -8.95
C ARG A 25 -6.45 -4.14 -7.44
N SER A 26 -6.72 -5.29 -6.85
CA SER A 26 -6.90 -5.43 -5.40
C SER A 26 -5.74 -4.85 -4.56
N CYS A 27 -5.97 -4.68 -3.26
CA CYS A 27 -5.14 -3.89 -2.33
C CYS A 27 -3.61 -4.02 -2.51
N GLY A 28 -3.06 -5.23 -2.43
CA GLY A 28 -1.61 -5.41 -2.57
C GLY A 28 -1.12 -5.28 -4.01
N ILE A 29 -1.95 -5.69 -4.98
CA ILE A 29 -1.61 -5.70 -6.40
C ILE A 29 -1.49 -4.27 -6.94
N CYS A 30 -2.41 -3.36 -6.58
CA CYS A 30 -2.31 -1.97 -7.04
C CYS A 30 -1.03 -1.29 -6.55
N LEU A 31 -0.55 -1.61 -5.34
CA LEU A 31 0.70 -1.08 -4.79
C LEU A 31 1.92 -1.65 -5.50
N ALA A 32 1.98 -2.97 -5.68
CA ALA A 32 3.06 -3.59 -6.45
C ALA A 32 3.18 -3.00 -7.86
N GLU A 33 2.06 -2.90 -8.60
CA GLU A 33 2.05 -2.29 -9.93
C GLU A 33 2.43 -0.80 -9.91
N THR A 34 2.04 -0.06 -8.87
CA THR A 34 2.40 1.36 -8.72
C THR A 34 3.90 1.55 -8.73
N PHE A 35 4.63 0.69 -7.99
CA PHE A 35 6.09 0.71 -7.87
C PHE A 35 6.81 -0.23 -8.85
N ASN A 36 6.09 -0.72 -9.87
CA ASN A 36 6.63 -1.58 -10.94
C ASN A 36 7.23 -2.91 -10.47
N LEU A 37 6.70 -3.45 -9.38
CA LEU A 37 7.08 -4.74 -8.81
C LEU A 37 6.19 -5.88 -9.36
N GLU A 38 6.66 -7.11 -9.21
CA GLU A 38 5.90 -8.31 -9.57
C GLU A 38 4.66 -8.48 -8.67
N THR A 39 3.51 -8.75 -9.28
CA THR A 39 2.23 -8.76 -8.54
C THR A 39 1.89 -10.11 -7.91
N LYS A 40 2.53 -11.19 -8.36
CA LYS A 40 2.21 -12.56 -7.90
C LYS A 40 2.31 -12.72 -6.37
N PRO A 41 3.36 -12.24 -5.68
CA PRO A 41 3.46 -12.38 -4.23
C PRO A 41 2.31 -11.66 -3.49
N TYR A 42 1.87 -10.53 -4.02
CA TYR A 42 0.86 -9.65 -3.40
C TYR A 42 -0.57 -10.19 -3.52
N GLN A 43 -0.81 -11.18 -4.38
CA GLN A 43 -2.14 -11.81 -4.49
C GLN A 43 -2.61 -12.43 -3.17
N SER A 44 -1.67 -12.89 -2.36
CA SER A 44 -1.94 -13.47 -1.03
C SER A 44 -2.53 -12.46 -0.04
N LEU A 45 -2.38 -11.15 -0.28
CA LEU A 45 -2.83 -10.10 0.63
C LEU A 45 -4.30 -9.69 0.43
N ARG A 46 -4.97 -10.24 -0.59
CA ARG A 46 -6.37 -9.91 -0.92
C ARG A 46 -7.28 -10.24 0.25
N LYS A 47 -8.26 -9.38 0.56
CA LYS A 47 -9.28 -9.63 1.61
C LYS A 47 -8.65 -10.16 2.91
N GLY A 48 -7.75 -9.39 3.51
CA GLY A 48 -7.13 -9.74 4.79
C GLY A 48 -6.41 -11.09 4.78
N GLY A 49 -5.52 -11.33 3.81
CA GLY A 49 -4.82 -12.62 3.75
C GLY A 49 -5.69 -13.77 3.24
N ILE A 50 -6.61 -13.50 2.31
CA ILE A 50 -7.62 -14.39 1.71
C ILE A 50 -8.77 -14.73 2.67
N THR A 51 -8.51 -14.77 3.96
CA THR A 51 -9.47 -15.18 5.01
C THR A 51 -10.32 -14.04 5.55
N GLY A 52 -9.86 -12.80 5.45
CA GLY A 52 -10.47 -11.60 6.05
C GLY A 52 -9.92 -11.25 7.43
N GLU A 53 -9.23 -12.21 8.07
CA GLU A 53 -8.75 -12.09 9.45
C GLU A 53 -7.33 -11.50 9.54
N GLY A 54 -6.64 -11.38 8.41
CA GLY A 54 -5.34 -10.75 8.33
C GLY A 54 -5.41 -9.22 8.33
N GLN A 55 -4.22 -8.61 8.45
CA GLN A 55 -4.05 -7.16 8.30
C GLN A 55 -4.52 -6.67 6.92
N CYS A 56 -4.82 -5.38 6.85
CA CYS A 56 -5.16 -4.69 5.61
C CYS A 56 -4.10 -4.95 4.55
N GLY A 57 -4.55 -5.50 3.41
CA GLY A 57 -3.64 -5.88 2.34
C GLY A 57 -2.85 -4.70 1.76
N ALA A 58 -3.38 -3.48 1.81
CA ALA A 58 -2.66 -2.29 1.36
C ALA A 58 -1.52 -1.93 2.34
N ILE A 59 -1.82 -1.84 3.64
CA ILE A 59 -0.80 -1.53 4.67
C ILE A 59 0.30 -2.60 4.66
N LYS A 60 -0.10 -3.89 4.64
CA LYS A 60 0.88 -4.99 4.60
C LYS A 60 1.73 -4.97 3.33
N ALA A 61 1.12 -4.64 2.18
CA ALA A 61 1.86 -4.49 0.94
C ALA A 61 2.86 -3.33 1.01
N GLY A 62 2.57 -2.24 1.73
CA GLY A 62 3.55 -1.16 1.92
C GLY A 62 4.82 -1.61 2.62
N GLU A 63 4.71 -2.48 3.63
CA GLU A 63 5.88 -3.12 4.25
C GLU A 63 6.65 -3.99 3.26
N LEU A 64 5.95 -4.78 2.42
CA LEU A 64 6.58 -5.63 1.41
C LEU A 64 7.30 -4.82 0.33
N VAL A 65 6.68 -3.74 -0.18
CA VAL A 65 7.28 -2.86 -1.18
C VAL A 65 8.59 -2.25 -0.64
N LEU A 66 8.58 -1.75 0.60
CA LEU A 66 9.80 -1.24 1.24
C LEU A 66 10.84 -2.35 1.46
N GLY A 67 10.40 -3.57 1.78
CA GLY A 67 11.26 -4.75 1.87
C GLY A 67 11.93 -5.10 0.55
N GLU A 68 11.21 -5.05 -0.57
CA GLU A 68 11.77 -5.31 -1.90
C GLU A 68 12.77 -4.23 -2.34
N ILE A 69 12.56 -2.97 -1.92
CA ILE A 69 13.42 -1.85 -2.33
C ILE A 69 14.66 -1.70 -1.41
N PHE A 70 14.50 -1.87 -0.09
CA PHE A 70 15.59 -1.62 0.88
C PHE A 70 16.17 -2.89 1.54
N GLY A 71 15.59 -4.05 1.27
CA GLY A 71 16.04 -5.33 1.82
C GLY A 71 17.38 -5.78 1.27
N ASP A 72 18.11 -6.54 2.08
CA ASP A 72 19.27 -7.31 1.62
C ASP A 72 18.74 -8.57 0.89
N PRO A 73 19.15 -8.83 -0.37
CA PRO A 73 18.71 -10.02 -1.09
C PRO A 73 19.28 -11.33 -0.49
N SER A 74 20.26 -11.27 0.39
CA SER A 74 20.81 -12.45 1.06
C SER A 74 19.83 -13.02 2.09
N PRO A 75 19.42 -14.30 1.98
CA PRO A 75 18.47 -14.92 2.91
C PRO A 75 19.05 -15.10 4.32
N THR A 76 20.37 -15.01 4.48
CA THR A 76 21.07 -15.04 5.79
C THR A 76 21.65 -13.67 6.15
N GLY A 77 21.41 -12.65 5.30
CA GLY A 77 21.80 -11.28 5.54
C GLY A 77 21.11 -10.69 6.77
N LYS A 78 21.71 -9.65 7.34
CA LYS A 78 21.08 -8.92 8.45
C LYS A 78 20.00 -8.00 7.89
N VAL A 79 18.97 -7.72 8.69
CA VAL A 79 18.04 -6.63 8.39
C VAL A 79 18.83 -5.33 8.26
N THR A 80 18.72 -4.66 7.13
CA THR A 80 19.45 -3.41 6.87
C THR A 80 18.92 -2.30 7.78
N GLN A 81 19.80 -1.41 8.25
CA GLN A 81 19.37 -0.24 9.02
C GLN A 81 18.44 0.66 8.20
N LYS A 82 18.64 0.72 6.87
CA LYS A 82 17.80 1.48 5.94
C LYS A 82 16.36 0.94 5.96
N LEU A 83 16.18 -0.37 5.77
CA LEU A 83 14.87 -1.02 5.84
C LEU A 83 14.21 -0.85 7.21
N GLN A 84 14.95 -1.07 8.30
CA GLN A 84 14.41 -0.92 9.65
C GLN A 84 13.85 0.49 9.89
N LYS A 85 14.62 1.53 9.53
CA LYS A 85 14.18 2.93 9.67
C LYS A 85 12.99 3.24 8.76
N ALA A 86 13.00 2.75 7.53
CA ALA A 86 11.89 2.94 6.59
C ALA A 86 10.58 2.32 7.11
N ILE A 87 10.63 1.10 7.68
CA ILE A 87 9.45 0.44 8.26
C ILE A 87 8.94 1.18 9.50
N LEU A 88 9.84 1.65 10.37
CA LEU A 88 9.43 2.46 11.53
C LEU A 88 8.74 3.76 11.08
N ARG A 89 9.29 4.42 10.05
CA ARG A 89 8.72 5.63 9.46
C ARG A 89 7.35 5.34 8.81
N PHE A 90 7.23 4.24 8.09
CA PHE A 90 5.96 3.79 7.52
C PHE A 90 4.89 3.58 8.59
N ASN A 91 5.27 2.90 9.68
CA ASN A 91 4.37 2.62 10.81
C ASN A 91 3.90 3.87 11.54
N GLU A 92 4.74 4.89 11.60
CA GLU A 92 4.38 6.21 12.11
C GLU A 92 3.40 6.91 11.16
N LEU A 93 3.79 7.05 9.89
CA LEU A 93 3.05 7.83 8.90
C LEU A 93 1.65 7.26 8.64
N TYR A 94 1.50 5.94 8.51
CA TYR A 94 0.18 5.40 8.23
C TYR A 94 -0.81 5.63 9.38
N LYS A 95 -0.33 5.68 10.63
CA LYS A 95 -1.17 5.95 11.80
C LYS A 95 -1.54 7.43 11.91
N GLN A 96 -0.69 8.31 11.39
CA GLN A 96 -0.90 9.77 11.42
C GLN A 96 -1.74 10.25 10.22
N GLU A 97 -1.56 9.66 9.05
CA GLU A 97 -2.10 10.20 7.79
C GLU A 97 -3.29 9.42 7.21
N LEU A 98 -3.43 8.12 7.49
CA LEU A 98 -4.52 7.34 6.92
C LEU A 98 -5.78 7.46 7.77
N ASP A 99 -6.91 7.59 7.09
CA ASP A 99 -8.23 7.51 7.70
C ASP A 99 -8.67 6.04 7.79
N PHE A 100 -8.93 5.56 9.01
CA PHE A 100 -9.45 4.22 9.29
C PHE A 100 -10.98 4.21 9.50
N GLY A 101 -11.63 5.36 9.30
CA GLY A 101 -13.03 5.57 9.64
C GLY A 101 -13.25 5.32 11.13
N ASN A 102 -14.23 4.49 11.45
CA ASN A 102 -14.57 4.15 12.84
C ASN A 102 -13.76 2.96 13.41
N SER A 103 -12.73 2.48 12.70
CA SER A 103 -11.95 1.31 13.12
C SER A 103 -10.66 1.73 13.85
N GLU A 104 -10.40 1.11 14.99
CA GLU A 104 -9.13 1.24 15.72
C GLU A 104 -8.09 0.18 15.32
N SER A 105 -8.48 -0.74 14.43
CA SER A 105 -7.68 -1.89 14.03
C SER A 105 -7.31 -1.82 12.56
N ILE A 106 -6.13 -2.34 12.21
CA ILE A 106 -5.73 -2.53 10.81
C ILE A 106 -6.14 -3.90 10.25
N ILE A 107 -6.87 -4.72 11.00
CA ILE A 107 -7.39 -6.01 10.50
C ILE A 107 -8.48 -5.75 9.45
N CYS A 108 -8.43 -6.46 8.33
CA CYS A 108 -9.27 -6.17 7.17
C CYS A 108 -10.77 -6.21 7.51
N ASN A 109 -11.23 -7.28 8.17
CA ASN A 109 -12.63 -7.39 8.56
C ASN A 109 -13.04 -6.31 9.57
N SER A 110 -12.15 -5.90 10.48
CA SER A 110 -12.43 -4.78 11.40
C SER A 110 -12.51 -3.44 10.68
N LEU A 111 -11.66 -3.20 9.67
CA LEU A 111 -11.69 -2.00 8.84
C LEU A 111 -12.94 -1.94 7.98
N THR A 112 -13.31 -3.05 7.33
CA THR A 112 -14.44 -3.08 6.39
C THR A 112 -15.78 -3.39 7.04
N GLY A 113 -15.78 -3.89 8.29
CA GLY A 113 -17.00 -4.24 9.02
C GLY A 113 -17.85 -3.03 9.43
N GLN A 114 -17.30 -1.82 9.36
CA GLN A 114 -18.05 -0.58 9.56
C GLN A 114 -19.03 -0.26 8.42
N PHE A 115 -18.95 -0.97 7.29
CA PHE A 115 -19.84 -0.79 6.14
C PHE A 115 -20.91 -1.89 6.12
N ALA A 116 -22.12 -1.54 5.69
CA ALA A 116 -23.26 -2.46 5.69
C ALA A 116 -23.05 -3.67 4.79
N GLU A 117 -22.42 -3.48 3.62
CA GLU A 117 -22.12 -4.54 2.68
C GLU A 117 -20.67 -4.50 2.23
N PHE A 118 -20.08 -5.68 2.05
CA PHE A 118 -18.70 -5.75 1.57
C PHE A 118 -18.59 -5.17 0.16
N HIS A 119 -19.52 -5.41 -0.77
CA HIS A 119 -19.41 -4.88 -2.14
C HIS A 119 -19.97 -3.45 -2.30
N SER A 120 -20.18 -2.73 -1.21
CA SER A 120 -20.75 -1.39 -1.28
C SER A 120 -19.80 -0.36 -1.91
N THR A 121 -20.39 0.68 -2.47
CA THR A 121 -19.67 1.83 -3.05
C THR A 121 -18.84 2.58 -2.02
N GLU A 122 -19.31 2.65 -0.78
CA GLU A 122 -18.66 3.30 0.35
C GLU A 122 -17.38 2.55 0.73
N ARG A 123 -17.46 1.23 0.92
CA ARG A 123 -16.29 0.40 1.22
C ARG A 123 -15.27 0.48 0.09
N HIS A 124 -15.72 0.39 -1.16
CA HIS A 124 -14.84 0.47 -2.31
C HIS A 124 -14.08 1.81 -2.35
N SER A 125 -14.79 2.92 -2.15
CA SER A 125 -14.19 4.26 -2.10
C SER A 125 -13.22 4.41 -0.93
N PHE A 126 -13.59 3.90 0.25
CA PHE A 126 -12.72 3.86 1.43
C PHE A 126 -11.42 3.10 1.16
N CYS A 127 -11.50 1.87 0.64
CA CYS A 127 -10.31 1.08 0.36
C CYS A 127 -9.47 1.65 -0.80
N THR A 128 -10.09 2.34 -1.76
CA THR A 128 -9.38 3.07 -2.83
C THR A 128 -8.49 4.16 -2.23
N ASN A 129 -9.07 5.01 -1.37
CA ASN A 129 -8.34 6.09 -0.70
C ASN A 129 -7.26 5.56 0.25
N LEU A 130 -7.54 4.48 0.97
CA LEU A 130 -6.56 3.86 1.86
C LEU A 130 -5.37 3.32 1.06
N ALA A 131 -5.61 2.63 -0.06
CA ALA A 131 -4.54 2.11 -0.91
C ALA A 131 -3.72 3.24 -1.58
N SER A 132 -4.37 4.29 -2.08
CA SER A 132 -3.66 5.44 -2.67
C SER A 132 -2.88 6.24 -1.61
N GLY A 133 -3.42 6.38 -0.40
CA GLY A 133 -2.72 6.96 0.75
C GLY A 133 -1.46 6.17 1.12
N VAL A 134 -1.54 4.84 1.16
CA VAL A 134 -0.35 3.98 1.37
C VAL A 134 0.70 4.21 0.27
N ALA A 135 0.29 4.30 -1.01
CA ALA A 135 1.22 4.58 -2.10
C ALA A 135 1.93 5.93 -1.94
N LYS A 136 1.20 6.97 -1.53
CA LYS A 136 1.76 8.29 -1.21
C LYS A 136 2.83 8.19 -0.11
N ILE A 137 2.53 7.48 0.97
CA ILE A 137 3.45 7.31 2.12
C ILE A 137 4.72 6.57 1.67
N ILE A 138 4.60 5.49 0.89
CA ILE A 138 5.77 4.77 0.37
C ILE A 138 6.64 5.72 -0.46
N ALA A 139 6.05 6.44 -1.42
CA ALA A 139 6.79 7.38 -2.26
C ALA A 139 7.46 8.51 -1.45
N GLN A 140 6.81 8.98 -0.39
CA GLN A 140 7.39 9.95 0.54
C GLN A 140 8.61 9.36 1.28
N ILE A 141 8.52 8.13 1.77
CA ILE A 141 9.66 7.47 2.43
C ILE A 141 10.81 7.24 1.45
N LEU A 142 10.52 6.83 0.22
CA LEU A 142 11.55 6.67 -0.82
C LEU A 142 12.27 8.01 -1.09
N ASP A 143 11.53 9.10 -1.20
CA ASP A 143 12.08 10.46 -1.34
C ASP A 143 12.88 10.90 -0.11
N GLU A 144 12.34 10.72 1.10
CA GLU A 144 13.01 11.04 2.39
C GLU A 144 14.36 10.31 2.53
N PHE A 145 14.48 9.09 2.00
CA PHE A 145 15.68 8.26 2.05
C PHE A 145 16.59 8.40 0.82
N GLY A 146 16.28 9.34 -0.08
CA GLY A 146 17.06 9.62 -1.28
C GLY A 146 17.11 8.46 -2.29
N GLU A 147 16.10 7.59 -2.29
CA GLU A 147 15.99 6.49 -3.24
C GLU A 147 15.53 7.00 -4.59
N ASP A 148 16.16 6.56 -5.68
CA ASP A 148 15.66 6.87 -7.02
C ASP A 148 14.62 5.82 -7.43
N PHE A 149 13.37 6.26 -7.55
CA PHE A 149 12.25 5.42 -7.98
C PHE A 149 11.48 6.07 -9.11
N GLU A 150 10.82 5.26 -9.93
CA GLU A 150 10.01 5.73 -11.06
C GLU A 150 8.56 5.29 -10.88
N ILE A 151 7.61 6.16 -11.22
CA ILE A 151 6.20 5.80 -11.33
C ILE A 151 5.84 5.74 -12.82
N LYS A 152 5.91 4.54 -13.41
CA LYS A 152 5.59 4.34 -14.83
C LYS A 152 4.09 4.52 -15.09
N PRO A 153 3.67 4.93 -16.30
CA PRO A 153 2.26 4.95 -16.69
C PRO A 153 1.58 3.59 -16.52
N ILE A 154 0.25 3.62 -16.39
CA ILE A 154 -0.57 2.41 -16.40
C ILE A 154 -0.56 1.82 -17.81
N LYS A 155 -0.44 0.50 -17.92
CA LYS A 155 -0.47 -0.24 -19.19
C LYS A 155 -1.88 -0.71 -19.53
#